data_AF-A0A143QJL4-F1
#
_entry.id   AF-A0A143QJL4-F1
#
_cell.length_a   1.000
_cell.length_b   1.000
_cell.length_c   1.000
_cell.angle_alpha   90.00
_cell.angle_beta   90.00
_cell.angle_gamma   90.00
#
_symmetry.space_group_name_H-M   'P 1'
#
loop_
_entity.id
_entity.type
_entity.pdbx_description
1 polymer ?
#
loop_
_entity_poly.entity_id
_entity_poly.type
_entity_poly.pdbx_seq_one_letter_code
_entity_poly.pdbx_strand_id
1 'polypeptide(L)'
;MAFGSASGLVRRLPEAVGLARAAIGIAHMVAPTRANELLAGPDAAVATTRAAARTFGIREIYIGGGLYAATRYAPKAVRTLLRAGVAVDVWDTAAFALTTHLPQRTRTAGCAIAGGFVIAGALADLQLDR
;
A
#
# COMPACT_ATOMS: atom_id res chain seq x y z
N MET A 1 -17.18 -23.41 -20.04
CA MET A 1 -16.06 -22.46 -19.80
C MET A 1 -15.92 -22.31 -18.29
N ALA A 2 -14.73 -22.57 -17.77
CA ALA A 2 -14.49 -22.81 -16.34
C ALA A 2 -14.44 -21.51 -15.52
N PHE A 3 -15.33 -21.37 -14.54
CA PHE A 3 -15.24 -20.38 -13.45
C PHE A 3 -14.32 -20.88 -12.32
N GLY A 4 -13.08 -21.25 -12.65
CA GLY A 4 -12.16 -21.94 -11.72
C GLY A 4 -11.07 -21.08 -11.07
N SER A 5 -11.00 -19.76 -11.31
CA SER A 5 -9.80 -18.97 -10.96
C SER A 5 -9.99 -17.95 -9.83
N ALA A 6 -11.23 -17.57 -9.50
CA ALA A 6 -11.48 -16.54 -8.48
C ALA A 6 -11.22 -17.01 -7.03
N SER A 7 -11.35 -18.32 -6.74
CA SER A 7 -11.24 -18.82 -5.35
C SER A 7 -9.82 -18.81 -4.79
N GLY A 8 -8.80 -19.02 -5.64
CA GLY A 8 -7.39 -19.02 -5.21
C GLY A 8 -6.83 -17.63 -4.93
N LEU A 9 -7.27 -16.63 -5.71
CA LEU A 9 -6.86 -15.23 -5.58
C LEU A 9 -7.46 -14.59 -4.32
N VAL A 10 -8.73 -14.91 -4.04
CA VAL A 10 -9.42 -14.51 -2.81
C VAL A 10 -8.75 -15.13 -1.57
N ARG A 11 -8.38 -16.41 -1.60
CA ARG A 11 -7.78 -17.08 -0.42
C ARG A 11 -6.38 -16.55 -0.01
N ARG A 12 -5.74 -15.75 -0.86
CA ARG A 12 -4.39 -15.20 -0.64
C ARG A 12 -4.37 -13.66 -0.62
N LEU A 13 -5.52 -13.02 -0.38
CA LEU A 13 -5.61 -11.56 -0.38
C LEU A 13 -4.63 -10.89 0.61
N PRO A 14 -4.49 -11.35 1.88
CA PRO A 14 -3.49 -10.77 2.79
C PRO A 14 -2.06 -10.88 2.24
N GLU A 15 -1.72 -11.99 1.58
CA GLU A 15 -0.40 -12.18 0.96
C GLU A 15 -0.19 -11.22 -0.20
N ALA A 16 -1.19 -11.08 -1.07
CA ALA A 16 -1.15 -10.19 -2.22
C ALA A 16 -1.04 -8.72 -1.80
N VAL A 17 -1.81 -8.30 -0.79
CA VAL A 17 -1.73 -6.96 -0.19
C VAL A 17 -0.32 -6.73 0.37
N GLY A 18 0.21 -7.68 1.15
CA GLY A 18 1.55 -7.58 1.71
C GLY A 18 2.65 -7.45 0.65
N LEU A 19 2.61 -8.30 -0.38
CA LEU A 19 3.56 -8.25 -1.50
C LEU A 19 3.47 -6.96 -2.31
N ALA A 20 2.26 -6.50 -2.62
CA ALA A 20 2.06 -5.27 -3.39
C ALA A 20 2.65 -4.06 -2.65
N ARG A 21 2.41 -3.93 -1.35
CA ARG A 21 3.01 -2.88 -0.52
C ARG A 21 4.52 -2.97 -0.49
N ALA A 22 5.07 -4.16 -0.24
CA ALA A 22 6.51 -4.36 -0.22
C ALA A 22 7.16 -3.98 -1.56
N ALA A 23 6.53 -4.35 -2.69
CA ALA A 23 7.01 -4.00 -4.02
C ALA A 23 6.98 -2.48 -4.26
N ILE A 24 5.91 -1.79 -3.87
CA ILE A 24 5.83 -0.32 -3.93
C ILE A 24 6.93 0.30 -3.08
N GLY A 25 7.16 -0.22 -1.87
CA GLY A 25 8.21 0.26 -0.98
C GLY A 25 9.61 0.10 -1.58
N ILE A 26 9.91 -1.06 -2.18
CA ILE A 26 11.17 -1.31 -2.89
C ILE A 26 11.33 -0.34 -4.07
N ALA A 27 10.26 -0.10 -4.86
CA ALA A 27 10.30 0.86 -5.95
C ALA A 27 10.65 2.27 -5.48
N HIS A 28 10.10 2.71 -4.35
CA HIS A 28 10.44 3.98 -3.72
C HIS A 28 11.88 4.04 -3.19
N MET A 29 12.46 2.90 -2.77
CA MET A 29 13.86 2.84 -2.34
C MET A 29 14.85 2.95 -3.50
N VAL A 30 14.59 2.17 -4.57
CA VAL A 30 15.50 2.00 -5.71
C VAL A 30 15.36 3.14 -6.72
N ALA A 31 14.13 3.52 -7.07
CA ALA A 31 13.82 4.49 -8.11
C ALA A 31 12.80 5.53 -7.63
N PRO A 32 13.11 6.31 -6.57
CA PRO A 32 12.16 7.21 -5.92
C PRO A 32 11.52 8.23 -6.85
N THR A 33 12.26 8.77 -7.83
CA THR A 33 11.71 9.76 -8.76
C THR A 33 10.64 9.14 -9.68
N ARG A 34 10.89 7.93 -10.22
CA ARG A 34 9.91 7.25 -11.08
C ARG A 34 8.73 6.72 -10.27
N ALA A 35 9.00 6.12 -9.10
CA ALA A 35 7.96 5.57 -8.24
C ALA A 35 7.02 6.66 -7.70
N ASN A 36 7.54 7.87 -7.46
CA ASN A 36 6.79 8.97 -6.89
C ASN A 36 6.28 9.98 -7.94
N GLU A 37 6.51 9.75 -9.23
CA GLU A 37 6.14 10.71 -10.29
C GLU A 37 4.63 10.98 -10.32
N LEU A 38 3.81 9.96 -10.08
CA LEU A 38 2.35 10.09 -10.00
C LEU A 38 1.89 10.91 -8.79
N LEU A 39 2.67 10.90 -7.70
CA LEU A 39 2.30 11.52 -6.42
C LEU A 39 2.99 12.88 -6.20
N ALA A 40 4.15 13.14 -6.80
CA ALA A 40 4.88 14.38 -6.62
C ALA A 40 5.04 15.17 -7.93
N GLY A 41 4.70 14.60 -9.09
CA GLY A 41 4.83 15.28 -10.37
C GLY A 41 6.26 15.78 -10.60
N PRO A 42 6.45 17.04 -11.03
CA PRO A 42 7.77 17.63 -11.21
C PRO A 42 8.66 17.58 -9.96
N ASP A 43 8.06 17.64 -8.77
CA ASP A 43 8.80 17.65 -7.49
C ASP A 43 9.38 16.28 -7.14
N ALA A 44 9.03 15.21 -7.86
CA ALA A 44 9.60 13.87 -7.65
C ALA A 44 11.12 13.82 -7.87
N ALA A 45 11.67 14.78 -8.62
CA ALA A 45 13.10 14.95 -8.84
C ALA A 45 13.80 15.84 -7.80
N VAL A 46 13.07 16.43 -6.84
CA VAL A 46 13.66 17.23 -5.76
C VAL A 46 14.29 16.31 -4.71
N ALA A 47 15.45 16.71 -4.17
CA ALA A 47 16.22 15.88 -3.24
C ALA A 47 15.45 15.53 -1.96
N THR A 48 14.74 16.50 -1.38
CA THR A 48 13.89 16.31 -0.19
C THR A 48 12.72 15.38 -0.48
N THR A 49 12.07 15.51 -1.63
CA THR A 49 11.01 14.58 -2.07
C THR A 49 11.53 13.16 -2.26
N ARG A 50 12.73 12.97 -2.83
CA ARG A 50 13.34 11.64 -2.91
C ARG A 50 13.69 11.05 -1.55
N ALA A 51 14.13 11.88 -0.60
CA ALA A 51 14.38 11.43 0.77
C ALA A 51 13.07 11.00 1.44
N ALA A 52 12.01 11.80 1.33
CA ALA A 52 10.67 11.48 1.81
C ALA A 52 10.08 10.22 1.13
N ALA A 53 10.30 10.05 -0.18
CA ALA A 53 9.91 8.85 -0.89
C ALA A 53 10.58 7.60 -0.30
N ARG A 54 11.86 7.67 0.11
CA ARG A 54 12.55 6.54 0.74
C ARG A 54 12.08 6.26 2.16
N THR A 55 11.74 7.29 2.94
CA THR A 55 11.16 7.06 4.28
C THR A 55 9.77 6.44 4.19
N PHE A 56 8.98 6.83 3.20
CA PHE A 56 7.75 6.13 2.84
C PHE A 56 8.03 4.69 2.37
N GLY A 57 9.03 4.51 1.51
CA GLY A 57 9.39 3.22 0.92
C GLY A 57 9.75 2.17 1.97
N ILE A 58 10.61 2.51 2.93
CA ILE A 58 10.99 1.57 4.00
C ILE A 58 9.79 1.18 4.88
N ARG A 59 8.87 2.12 5.15
CA ARG A 59 7.63 1.85 5.88
C ARG A 59 6.77 0.80 5.16
N GLU A 60 6.59 0.96 3.85
CA GLU A 60 5.82 0.00 3.04
C GLU A 60 6.48 -1.39 2.96
N ILE A 61 7.81 -1.44 2.95
CA ILE A 61 8.55 -2.71 3.03
C ILE A 61 8.28 -3.42 4.35
N TYR A 62 8.32 -2.71 5.48
CA TYR A 62 8.09 -3.33 6.80
C TYR A 62 6.63 -3.72 7.01
N ILE A 63 5.68 -2.86 6.65
CA ILE A 63 4.24 -3.17 6.77
C ILE A 63 3.88 -4.34 5.84
N GLY A 64 4.21 -4.22 4.55
CA GLY A 64 3.86 -5.21 3.54
C GLY A 64 4.63 -6.52 3.68
N GLY A 65 5.95 -6.43 3.84
CA GLY A 65 6.82 -7.59 4.04
C GLY A 65 6.55 -8.29 5.35
N GLY A 66 6.27 -7.54 6.43
CA GLY A 66 5.86 -8.09 7.72
C GLY A 66 4.52 -8.83 7.63
N LEU A 67 3.53 -8.25 6.95
CA LEU A 67 2.25 -8.91 6.69
C LEU A 67 2.44 -10.21 5.90
N TYR A 68 3.21 -10.17 4.82
CA TYR A 68 3.51 -11.34 4.00
C TYR A 68 4.29 -12.43 4.76
N ALA A 69 5.27 -12.05 5.58
CA ALA A 69 5.96 -13.00 6.44
C ALA A 69 5.00 -13.62 7.47
N ALA A 70 4.10 -12.82 8.05
CA ALA A 70 3.13 -13.30 9.02
C ALA A 70 2.16 -14.33 8.43
N THR A 71 1.77 -14.24 7.16
CA THR A 71 0.89 -15.26 6.54
C THR A 71 1.49 -16.66 6.54
N ARG A 72 2.82 -16.76 6.66
CA ARG A 72 3.58 -18.02 6.59
C ARG A 72 4.06 -18.48 7.95
N TYR A 73 4.56 -17.54 8.75
CA TYR A 73 5.34 -17.83 9.94
C TYR A 73 4.64 -17.40 11.23
N ALA A 74 3.66 -16.48 11.16
CA ALA A 74 2.93 -15.99 12.32
C ALA A 74 1.45 -15.71 12.01
N PRO A 75 0.62 -16.73 11.67
CA PRO A 75 -0.77 -16.51 11.21
C PRO A 75 -1.63 -15.71 12.19
N LYS A 76 -1.39 -15.84 13.50
CA LYS A 76 -2.10 -15.10 14.56
C LYS A 76 -1.87 -13.58 14.49
N ALA A 77 -0.76 -13.13 13.89
CA ALA A 77 -0.41 -11.71 13.76
C ALA A 77 -0.98 -11.06 12.50
N VAL A 78 -1.43 -11.85 11.51
CA VAL A 78 -1.88 -11.36 10.20
C VAL A 78 -2.98 -10.32 10.34
N ARG A 79 -4.01 -10.59 11.14
CA ARG A 79 -5.14 -9.68 11.35
C ARG A 79 -4.69 -8.33 11.90
N THR A 80 -3.85 -8.33 12.94
CA THR A 80 -3.34 -7.12 13.57
C THR A 80 -2.48 -6.30 12.60
N LEU A 81 -1.56 -6.95 11.88
CA LEU A 81 -0.69 -6.28 10.91
C LEU A 81 -1.47 -5.73 9.72
N LEU A 82 -2.46 -6.47 9.23
CA LEU A 82 -3.34 -6.03 8.16
C LEU A 82 -4.12 -4.78 8.56
N ARG A 83 -4.75 -4.79 9.74
CA ARG A 83 -5.49 -3.63 10.27
C ARG A 83 -4.59 -2.43 10.53
N ALA A 84 -3.37 -2.64 11.00
CA ALA A 84 -2.38 -1.58 11.13
C ALA A 84 -2.05 -0.95 9.77
N GLY A 85 -1.85 -1.77 8.73
CA GLY A 85 -1.68 -1.30 7.35
C GLY A 85 -2.88 -0.49 6.85
N VAL A 86 -4.11 -0.98 7.07
CA VAL A 86 -5.33 -0.25 6.70
C VAL A 86 -5.41 1.11 7.40
N ALA A 87 -5.05 1.19 8.69
CA ALA A 87 -5.04 2.46 9.41
C ALA A 87 -4.04 3.48 8.79
N VAL A 88 -2.87 3.01 8.36
CA VAL A 88 -1.90 3.83 7.63
C VAL A 88 -2.48 4.29 6.28
N ASP A 89 -3.17 3.42 5.55
CA ASP A 89 -3.75 3.77 4.25
C ASP A 89 -4.91 4.76 4.37
N VAL A 90 -5.72 4.67 5.43
CA VAL A 90 -6.75 5.66 5.74
C VAL A 90 -6.10 7.02 6.01
N TRP A 91 -5.01 7.03 6.79
CA TRP A 91 -4.26 8.26 7.07
C TRP A 91 -3.68 8.87 5.79
N ASP A 92 -3.04 8.06 4.94
CA ASP A 92 -2.46 8.53 3.68
C ASP A 92 -3.56 9.05 2.73
N THR A 93 -4.71 8.36 2.65
CA THR A 93 -5.87 8.82 1.87
C THR A 93 -6.34 10.19 2.36
N ALA A 94 -6.47 10.38 3.68
CA ALA A 94 -6.86 11.66 4.27
C ALA A 94 -5.80 12.74 4.00
N ALA A 95 -4.51 12.41 4.10
CA ALA A 95 -3.42 13.34 3.80
C ALA A 95 -3.52 13.84 2.35
N PHE A 96 -3.70 12.96 1.36
CA PHE A 96 -3.92 13.37 -0.02
C PHE A 96 -5.22 14.18 -0.19
N ALA A 97 -6.31 13.75 0.42
CA ALA A 97 -7.62 14.38 0.29
C ALA A 97 -7.68 15.79 0.90
N LEU A 98 -6.96 16.05 1.99
CA LEU A 98 -7.09 17.25 2.80
C LEU A 98 -5.92 18.25 2.65
N THR A 99 -4.80 17.84 2.06
CA THR A 99 -3.66 18.77 1.85
C THR A 99 -4.04 19.90 0.90
N THR A 100 -3.87 21.14 1.36
CA THR A 100 -4.14 22.36 0.60
C THR A 100 -3.11 22.55 -0.50
N HIS A 101 -3.49 23.22 -1.59
CA HIS A 101 -2.62 23.51 -2.75
C HIS A 101 -2.02 22.30 -3.47
N LEU A 102 -2.44 21.08 -3.11
CA LEU A 102 -2.01 19.87 -3.80
C LEU A 102 -2.65 19.80 -5.21
N PRO A 103 -1.85 19.60 -6.27
CA PRO A 103 -2.38 19.46 -7.63
C PRO A 103 -3.45 18.37 -7.72
N GLN A 104 -4.50 18.61 -8.50
CA GLN A 104 -5.66 17.70 -8.54
C GLN A 104 -5.30 16.29 -9.03
N ARG A 105 -4.35 16.18 -9.98
CA ARG A 105 -3.84 14.89 -10.45
C ARG A 105 -3.14 14.11 -9.33
N THR A 106 -2.30 14.78 -8.55
CA THR A 106 -1.65 14.19 -7.38
C THR A 106 -2.67 13.76 -6.32
N ARG A 107 -3.66 14.62 -6.02
CA ARG A 107 -4.73 14.32 -5.06
C ARG A 107 -5.48 13.06 -5.45
N THR A 108 -5.94 13.01 -6.71
CA THR A 108 -6.71 11.87 -7.21
C THR A 108 -5.88 10.59 -7.27
N ALA A 109 -4.63 10.66 -7.73
CA ALA A 109 -3.72 9.51 -7.76
C ALA A 109 -3.44 8.98 -6.34
N GLY A 110 -3.11 9.86 -5.39
CA GLY A 110 -2.83 9.48 -4.02
C GLY A 110 -4.04 8.88 -3.31
N CYS A 111 -5.22 9.51 -3.42
CA CYS A 111 -6.46 8.94 -2.89
C CYS A 111 -6.83 7.60 -3.53
N ALA A 112 -6.63 7.44 -4.85
CA ALA A 112 -6.93 6.20 -5.54
C ALA A 112 -6.01 5.05 -5.10
N ILE A 113 -4.71 5.33 -4.95
CA ILE A 113 -3.73 4.32 -4.51
C ILE A 113 -3.97 3.95 -3.04
N ALA A 114 -3.93 4.94 -2.14
CA ALA A 114 -4.10 4.69 -0.70
C ALA A 114 -5.49 4.14 -0.39
N GLY A 115 -6.55 4.73 -0.96
CA GLY A 115 -7.92 4.25 -0.80
C GLY A 115 -8.13 2.85 -1.39
N GLY A 116 -7.43 2.52 -2.49
CA GLY A 116 -7.42 1.16 -3.04
C GLY A 116 -6.87 0.14 -2.04
N PHE A 117 -5.79 0.48 -1.33
CA PHE A 117 -5.24 -0.37 -0.27
C PHE A 117 -6.14 -0.46 0.98
N VAL A 118 -6.85 0.62 1.36
CA VAL A 118 -7.90 0.56 2.39
C VAL A 118 -8.95 -0.48 2.03
N ILE A 119 -9.50 -0.41 0.81
CA ILE A 119 -10.53 -1.34 0.33
C ILE A 119 -9.99 -2.77 0.29
N ALA A 120 -8.81 -2.97 -0.30
CA ALA A 120 -8.19 -4.29 -0.39
C ALA A 120 -7.91 -4.89 1.00
N GLY A 121 -7.42 -4.09 1.94
CA GLY A 121 -7.14 -4.53 3.30
C GLY A 121 -8.42 -4.85 4.09
N ALA A 122 -9.47 -4.05 3.95
CA ALA A 122 -10.76 -4.34 4.58
C ALA A 122 -11.39 -5.63 4.02
N LEU A 123 -11.32 -5.84 2.70
CA LEU A 123 -11.78 -7.09 2.07
C LEU A 123 -10.96 -8.30 2.53
N ALA A 124 -9.64 -8.14 2.69
CA ALA A 124 -8.77 -9.18 3.23
C ALA A 124 -9.11 -9.49 4.71
N ASP A 125 -9.45 -8.49 5.53
CA ASP A 125 -9.80 -8.68 6.94
C ASP A 125 -11.11 -9.47 7.07
N LEU A 126 -12.14 -9.12 6.28
CA LEU A 126 -13.42 -9.83 6.23
C LEU A 126 -13.28 -11.30 5.82
N GLN A 127 -12.24 -11.66 5.07
CA GLN A 127 -11.98 -13.06 4.72
C GLN A 127 -11.34 -13.86 5.84
N LEU A 128 -10.66 -13.21 6.79
CA LEU A 128 -10.08 -13.88 7.96
C LEU A 128 -11.14 -14.26 9.00
N ASP A 129 -12.36 -13.73 8.89
CA ASP A 129 -13.51 -14.06 9.75
C ASP A 129 -14.36 -15.23 9.22
N ARG A 130 -14.07 -15.74 8.01
CA ARG A 130 -14.74 -16.88 7.39
C ARG A 130 -13.91 -18.15 7.49
#